data_AF-A0A0D2EYV7-F1
#
_entry.id   AF-A0A0D2EYV7-F1
#
_cell.length_a   1.000
_cell.length_b   1.000
_cell.length_c   1.000
_cell.angle_alpha   90.00
_cell.angle_beta   90.00
_cell.angle_gamma   90.00
#
_symmetry.space_group_name_H-M   'P 1'
#
loop_
_entity.id
_entity.type
_entity.pdbx_description
1 polymer ?
#
loop_
_entity_poly.entity_id
_entity_poly.type
_entity_poly.pdbx_seq_one_letter_code
_entity_poly.pdbx_strand_id
1 'polypeptide(L)'
;MDPRCEEMSHPNYANFGLSLLLLVGIVVSYLPQHIRIIRLRSSYGLSPYFVLLGTTSGTCAFANILVLPRSRGDIACCRELDSFPCVAGVLGVAQVGVQWCCFTIILLLFLIFFPRTSNPLNDDQDDPPKDELAPSYQTALGVTAISVLHAVIVAILSFWFVYARPQHAQGWANFLGIFSTVLASIQYFPQIYTTFMLKRVGSLSIPMMCIQTPGSFVWAGSLAFRLGSEGWSAWGVYLVTGCLQGILLAMGSYFEIMHHRREKKELQSRMAQATRDRVVTEQTPLLRAED
;
A
#
# COMPACT_ATOMS: atom_id res chain seq x y z
N MET A 1 -20.67 20.45 29.14
CA MET A 1 -19.87 19.68 28.17
C MET A 1 -20.48 19.91 26.79
N ASP A 2 -19.68 20.10 25.76
CA ASP A 2 -20.18 20.11 24.37
C ASP A 2 -20.90 18.76 24.11
N PRO A 3 -22.11 18.73 23.53
CA PRO A 3 -22.85 17.49 23.24
C PRO A 3 -22.01 16.43 22.51
N ARG A 4 -21.06 16.87 21.69
CA ARG A 4 -20.13 15.97 21.01
C ARG A 4 -19.11 15.32 21.95
N CYS A 5 -18.57 16.08 22.90
CA CYS A 5 -17.65 15.53 23.89
C CYS A 5 -18.38 14.56 24.83
N GLU A 6 -19.66 14.80 25.11
CA GLU A 6 -20.52 13.87 25.86
C GLU A 6 -20.73 12.56 25.10
N GLU A 7 -21.00 12.59 23.79
CA GLU A 7 -21.08 11.37 22.95
C GLU A 7 -19.73 10.61 22.96
N MET A 8 -18.61 11.32 22.86
CA MET A 8 -17.28 10.70 22.94
C MET A 8 -16.95 10.09 24.30
N SER A 9 -17.58 10.56 25.39
CA SER A 9 -17.34 10.04 26.74
C SER A 9 -17.82 8.60 26.93
N HIS A 10 -18.71 8.12 26.05
CA HIS A 10 -19.25 6.77 26.05
C HIS A 10 -18.76 5.96 24.83
N PRO A 11 -17.47 5.54 24.80
CA PRO A 11 -16.91 4.84 23.67
C PRO A 11 -17.52 3.46 23.48
N ASN A 12 -17.81 3.10 22.23
CA ASN A 12 -18.23 1.75 21.87
C ASN A 12 -17.00 0.80 21.89
N TYR A 13 -16.99 -0.13 22.84
CA TYR A 13 -15.89 -1.10 23.03
C TYR A 13 -15.64 -2.00 21.82
N ALA A 14 -16.68 -2.36 21.05
CA ALA A 14 -16.51 -3.19 19.85
C ALA A 14 -15.78 -2.41 18.74
N ASN A 15 -16.17 -1.15 18.51
CA ASN A 15 -15.49 -0.27 17.55
C ASN A 15 -14.06 0.06 17.99
N PHE A 16 -13.83 0.22 19.30
CA PHE A 16 -12.50 0.36 19.87
C PHE A 16 -11.63 -0.87 19.58
N GLY A 17 -12.12 -2.08 19.91
CA GLY A 17 -11.41 -3.33 19.66
C GLY A 17 -11.11 -3.56 18.18
N LEU A 18 -12.08 -3.31 17.29
CA LEU A 18 -11.89 -3.38 15.84
C LEU A 18 -10.82 -2.38 15.36
N SER A 19 -10.86 -1.15 15.87
CA SER A 19 -9.91 -0.12 15.46
C SER A 19 -8.49 -0.41 15.97
N LEU A 20 -8.37 -0.99 17.15
CA LEU A 20 -7.08 -1.46 17.68
C LEU A 20 -6.52 -2.61 16.84
N LEU A 21 -7.36 -3.57 16.47
CA LEU A 21 -6.99 -4.67 15.57
C LEU A 21 -6.49 -4.15 14.22
N LEU A 22 -7.21 -3.19 13.63
CA LEU A 22 -6.80 -2.54 12.38
C LEU A 22 -5.46 -1.80 12.52
N LEU A 23 -5.24 -1.10 13.64
CA LEU A 23 -3.98 -0.39 13.90
C LEU A 23 -2.80 -1.37 13.95
N VAL A 24 -2.94 -2.49 14.65
CA VAL A 24 -1.94 -3.56 14.68
C VAL A 24 -1.75 -4.16 13.29
N GLY A 25 -2.86 -4.40 12.57
CA GLY A 25 -2.86 -4.90 11.20
C GLY A 25 -2.06 -4.02 10.23
N ILE A 26 -2.14 -2.69 10.36
CA ILE A 26 -1.31 -1.75 9.58
C ILE A 26 0.16 -2.03 9.83
N VAL A 27 0.62 -2.01 11.09
CA VAL A 27 2.03 -2.22 11.44
C VAL A 27 2.55 -3.56 10.92
N VAL A 28 1.78 -4.63 11.16
CA VAL A 28 2.14 -5.99 10.72
C VAL A 28 2.21 -6.08 9.20
N SER A 29 1.32 -5.40 8.46
CA SER A 29 1.29 -5.43 6.99
C SER A 29 2.52 -4.76 6.37
N TYR A 30 3.02 -3.71 7.00
CA TYR A 30 4.20 -2.97 6.51
C TYR A 30 5.52 -3.64 6.89
N LEU A 31 5.57 -4.38 7.99
CA LEU A 31 6.80 -4.94 8.55
C LEU A 31 7.60 -5.85 7.57
N PRO A 32 6.98 -6.77 6.80
CA PRO A 32 7.72 -7.60 5.84
C PRO A 32 8.46 -6.78 4.78
N GLN A 33 7.87 -5.68 4.30
CA GLN A 33 8.49 -4.81 3.31
C GLN A 33 9.70 -4.08 3.90
N HIS A 34 9.57 -3.54 5.11
CA HIS A 34 10.68 -2.93 5.85
C HIS A 34 11.84 -3.91 6.03
N ILE A 35 11.53 -5.11 6.53
CA ILE A 35 12.54 -6.16 6.75
C ILE A 35 13.22 -6.54 5.44
N ARG A 36 12.47 -6.69 4.34
CA ARG A 36 13.03 -7.05 3.03
C ARG A 36 14.04 -6.02 2.55
N ILE A 37 13.69 -4.73 2.58
CA ILE A 37 14.61 -3.66 2.12
C ILE A 37 15.86 -3.60 2.99
N ILE A 38 15.69 -3.69 4.32
CA ILE A 38 16.81 -3.65 5.27
C ILE A 38 17.74 -4.87 5.11
N ARG A 39 17.19 -6.07 4.95
CA ARG A 39 17.97 -7.31 4.78
C ARG A 39 18.70 -7.36 3.45
N LEU A 40 18.03 -6.97 2.36
CA LEU A 40 18.63 -6.96 1.03
C LEU A 40 19.59 -5.77 0.84
N ARG A 41 19.53 -4.76 1.71
CA ARG A 41 20.25 -3.49 1.58
C ARG A 41 20.15 -2.88 0.18
N SER A 42 19.01 -3.12 -0.47
CA SER A 42 18.78 -2.73 -1.84
C SER A 42 17.31 -2.43 -2.03
N SER A 43 17.04 -1.34 -2.75
CA SER A 43 15.70 -0.93 -3.17
C SER A 43 15.37 -1.42 -4.59
N TYR A 44 16.14 -2.38 -5.13
CA TYR A 44 15.92 -2.94 -6.45
C TYR A 44 14.50 -3.50 -6.62
N GLY A 45 13.83 -3.11 -7.70
CA GLY A 45 12.43 -3.49 -7.98
C GLY A 45 11.36 -2.54 -7.39
N LEU A 46 11.72 -1.52 -6.61
CA LEU A 46 10.80 -0.45 -6.22
C LEU A 46 10.81 0.67 -7.25
N SER A 47 9.64 0.96 -7.85
CA SER A 47 9.49 2.08 -8.78
C SER A 47 9.57 3.42 -8.04
N PRO A 48 10.49 4.35 -8.41
CA PRO A 48 10.57 5.66 -7.79
C PRO A 48 9.26 6.47 -7.89
N TYR A 49 8.57 6.37 -9.03
CA TYR A 49 7.28 7.04 -9.24
C TYR A 49 6.17 6.47 -8.37
N PHE A 50 6.20 5.15 -8.11
CA PHE A 50 5.27 4.53 -7.18
C PHE A 50 5.48 5.06 -5.75
N VAL A 51 6.73 5.21 -5.31
CA VAL A 51 7.06 5.79 -4.00
C VAL A 51 6.65 7.27 -3.93
N LEU A 52 6.86 8.04 -5.01
CA LEU A 52 6.44 9.43 -5.11
C LEU A 52 4.92 9.56 -4.94
N LEU A 53 4.14 8.88 -5.79
CA LEU A 53 2.68 8.92 -5.78
C LEU A 53 2.09 8.41 -4.46
N GLY A 54 2.67 7.36 -3.90
CA GLY A 54 2.24 6.81 -2.61
C GLY A 54 2.50 7.78 -1.45
N THR A 55 3.65 8.43 -1.44
CA THR A 55 4.00 9.38 -0.37
C THR A 55 3.15 10.64 -0.47
N THR A 56 2.96 11.19 -1.67
CA THR A 56 2.14 12.40 -1.85
C THR A 56 0.67 12.11 -1.57
N SER A 57 0.13 10.98 -2.06
CA SER A 57 -1.23 10.53 -1.75
C SER A 57 -1.44 10.32 -0.25
N GLY A 58 -0.53 9.61 0.43
CA GLY A 58 -0.60 9.36 1.87
C GLY A 58 -0.48 10.64 2.70
N THR A 59 0.36 11.58 2.27
CA THR A 59 0.48 12.90 2.92
C THR A 59 -0.82 13.69 2.82
N CYS A 60 -1.47 13.67 1.65
CA CYS A 60 -2.78 14.30 1.49
C CYS A 60 -3.87 13.61 2.30
N ALA A 61 -3.86 12.26 2.40
CA ALA A 61 -4.81 11.53 3.24
C ALA A 61 -4.64 11.86 4.73
N PHE A 62 -3.40 11.95 5.21
CA PHE A 62 -3.12 12.31 6.61
C PHE A 62 -3.46 13.77 6.90
N ALA A 63 -3.10 14.69 6.00
CA ALA A 63 -3.49 16.09 6.14
C ALA A 63 -5.01 16.27 6.07
N ASN A 64 -5.72 15.52 5.21
CA ASN A 64 -7.17 15.54 5.12
C ASN A 64 -7.82 15.22 6.48
N ILE A 65 -7.45 14.10 7.11
CA ILE A 65 -8.07 13.71 8.39
C ILE A 65 -7.71 14.66 9.53
N LEU A 66 -6.52 15.27 9.53
CA LEU A 66 -6.10 16.26 10.53
C LEU A 66 -6.78 17.62 10.34
N VAL A 67 -7.03 18.02 9.10
CA VAL A 67 -7.68 19.29 8.78
C VAL A 67 -9.18 19.21 8.99
N LEU A 68 -9.77 18.03 8.84
CA LEU A 68 -11.21 17.82 8.94
C LEU A 68 -11.76 18.41 10.26
N PRO A 69 -12.70 19.37 10.20
CA PRO A 69 -13.30 19.98 11.39
C PRO A 69 -13.85 18.96 12.37
N ARG A 70 -14.45 17.87 11.85
CA ARG A 70 -14.90 16.71 12.62
C ARG A 70 -13.75 16.17 13.49
N SER A 71 -12.66 15.68 12.91
CA SER A 71 -11.54 15.12 13.67
C SER A 71 -10.91 16.12 14.65
N ARG A 72 -10.85 17.41 14.29
CA ARG A 72 -10.30 18.43 15.19
C ARG A 72 -11.18 18.67 16.41
N GLY A 73 -12.49 18.63 16.25
CA GLY A 73 -13.43 18.65 17.38
C GLY A 73 -13.15 17.50 18.34
N ASP A 74 -12.93 16.29 17.81
CA ASP A 74 -12.63 15.12 18.64
C ASP A 74 -11.30 15.27 19.40
N ILE A 75 -10.27 15.81 18.74
CA ILE A 75 -8.97 16.11 19.38
C ILE A 75 -9.11 17.23 20.43
N ALA A 76 -9.99 18.21 20.22
CA ALA A 76 -10.23 19.28 21.19
C ALA A 76 -10.94 18.77 22.46
N CYS A 77 -11.89 17.84 22.31
CA CYS A 77 -12.59 17.19 23.43
C CYS A 77 -11.65 16.43 24.36
N CYS A 78 -10.49 15.97 23.88
CA CYS A 78 -9.48 15.31 24.72
C CYS A 78 -8.91 16.16 25.86
N ARG A 79 -9.15 17.47 25.89
CA ARG A 79 -8.77 18.33 27.02
C ARG A 79 -9.68 18.17 28.24
N GLU A 80 -10.92 17.71 28.02
CA GLU A 80 -11.97 17.61 29.04
C GLU A 80 -12.35 16.17 29.37
N LEU A 81 -11.91 15.21 28.55
CA LEU A 81 -12.22 13.78 28.68
C LEU A 81 -11.10 12.99 29.35
N ASP A 82 -11.48 11.90 30.00
CA ASP A 82 -10.54 10.90 30.49
C ASP A 82 -9.71 10.28 29.35
N SER A 83 -8.55 9.71 29.71
CA SER A 83 -7.59 9.19 28.73
C SER A 83 -8.17 8.09 27.83
N PHE A 84 -9.01 7.20 28.35
CA PHE A 84 -9.56 6.09 27.56
C PHE A 84 -10.57 6.56 26.49
N PRO A 85 -11.62 7.34 26.81
CA PRO A 85 -12.50 7.94 25.81
C PRO A 85 -11.76 8.78 24.77
N CYS A 86 -10.76 9.58 25.18
CA CYS A 86 -9.93 10.34 24.24
C CYS A 86 -9.21 9.43 23.25
N VAL A 87 -8.46 8.43 23.74
CA VAL A 87 -7.73 7.47 22.89
C VAL A 87 -8.68 6.74 21.96
N ALA A 88 -9.84 6.31 22.46
CA ALA A 88 -10.85 5.65 21.67
C ALA A 88 -11.39 6.55 20.56
N GLY A 89 -11.60 7.85 20.82
CA GLY A 89 -12.09 8.83 19.85
C GLY A 89 -11.07 9.17 18.75
N VAL A 90 -9.81 9.40 19.11
CA VAL A 90 -8.76 9.81 18.14
C VAL A 90 -8.09 8.65 17.41
N LEU A 91 -8.52 7.41 17.67
CA LEU A 91 -7.90 6.20 17.12
C LEU A 91 -7.89 6.17 15.59
N GLY A 92 -8.91 6.73 14.93
CA GLY A 92 -8.95 6.87 13.47
C GLY A 92 -7.82 7.75 12.93
N VAL A 93 -7.55 8.88 13.59
CA VAL A 93 -6.43 9.77 13.28
C VAL A 93 -5.09 9.04 13.49
N ALA A 94 -4.98 8.29 14.58
CA ALA A 94 -3.78 7.50 14.88
C ALA A 94 -3.52 6.41 13.83
N GLN A 95 -4.55 5.72 13.33
CA GLN A 95 -4.41 4.72 12.27
C GLN A 95 -3.84 5.33 10.99
N VAL A 96 -4.41 6.46 10.52
CA VAL A 96 -3.93 7.14 9.31
C VAL A 96 -2.51 7.67 9.52
N GLY A 97 -2.22 8.22 10.69
CA GLY A 97 -0.88 8.70 11.05
C GLY A 97 0.17 7.59 11.07
N VAL A 98 -0.14 6.44 11.67
CA VAL A 98 0.77 5.27 11.68
C VAL A 98 1.00 4.76 10.27
N GLN A 99 -0.04 4.67 9.42
CA GLN A 99 0.13 4.29 8.02
C GLN A 99 1.05 5.27 7.27
N TRP A 100 0.84 6.58 7.45
CA TRP A 100 1.69 7.61 6.84
C TRP A 100 3.14 7.52 7.32
N CYS A 101 3.37 7.29 8.62
CA CYS A 101 4.70 7.06 9.19
C CYS A 101 5.36 5.81 8.59
N CYS A 102 4.65 4.68 8.53
CA CYS A 102 5.16 3.44 7.92
C CYS A 102 5.57 3.66 6.45
N PHE A 103 4.75 4.36 5.67
CA PHE A 103 5.09 4.65 4.28
C PHE A 103 6.28 5.63 4.15
N THR A 104 6.39 6.58 5.06
CA THR A 104 7.54 7.50 5.13
C THR A 104 8.84 6.76 5.45
N ILE A 105 8.80 5.73 6.32
CA ILE A 105 9.96 4.87 6.56
C ILE A 105 10.35 4.13 5.28
N ILE A 106 9.39 3.65 4.47
CA ILE A 106 9.69 3.07 3.14
C ILE A 106 10.42 4.08 2.26
N LEU A 107 9.98 5.34 2.20
CA LEU A 107 10.67 6.39 1.43
C LEU A 107 12.12 6.59 1.91
N LEU A 108 12.34 6.64 3.23
CA LEU A 108 13.68 6.78 3.80
C LEU A 108 14.56 5.58 3.48
N LEU A 109 14.05 4.36 3.65
CA LEU A 109 14.76 3.14 3.29
C LEU A 109 15.05 3.09 1.79
N PHE A 110 14.09 3.53 0.96
CA PHE A 110 14.25 3.64 -0.48
C PHE A 110 15.42 4.54 -0.86
N LEU A 111 15.53 5.74 -0.25
CA LEU A 111 16.64 6.66 -0.50
C LEU A 111 17.98 6.12 0.02
N ILE A 112 18.01 5.55 1.22
CA ILE A 112 19.24 5.06 1.87
C ILE A 112 19.83 3.87 1.11
N PHE A 113 18.99 2.92 0.71
CA PHE A 113 19.39 1.69 0.02
C PHE A 113 19.17 1.79 -1.50
N PHE A 114 19.06 2.99 -2.05
CA PHE A 114 19.04 3.17 -3.50
C PHE A 114 20.43 2.86 -4.05
N PRO A 115 20.56 2.04 -5.12
CA PRO A 115 21.85 1.76 -5.70
C PRO A 115 22.50 3.07 -6.19
N ARG A 116 23.52 3.51 -5.46
CA ARG A 116 24.42 4.58 -5.90
C ARG A 116 25.42 3.91 -6.81
N THR A 117 25.50 4.29 -8.08
CA THR A 117 26.58 3.86 -8.96
C THR A 117 27.89 4.17 -8.24
N SER A 118 28.57 3.12 -7.77
CA SER A 118 29.85 3.22 -7.10
C SER A 118 30.88 3.79 -8.07
N ASN A 119 31.80 4.57 -7.52
CA ASN A 119 32.83 5.31 -8.23
C ASN A 119 33.49 4.51 -9.38
N PRO A 120 33.82 5.15 -10.52
CA PRO A 120 34.51 4.52 -11.65
C PRO A 120 35.98 4.13 -11.38
N LEU A 121 36.39 4.06 -10.11
CA LEU A 121 37.77 3.76 -9.70
C LEU A 121 37.99 2.30 -9.28
N ASN A 122 36.91 1.52 -9.11
CA ASN A 122 36.98 0.09 -8.80
C ASN A 122 36.16 -0.70 -9.82
N ASP A 123 36.51 -0.55 -11.11
CA ASP A 123 35.98 -1.38 -12.19
C ASP A 123 36.62 -2.77 -12.10
N ASP A 124 36.26 -3.52 -11.05
CA ASP A 124 36.46 -4.96 -11.03
C ASP A 124 35.42 -5.56 -11.99
N GLN A 125 35.95 -6.40 -12.87
CA GLN A 125 35.43 -6.80 -14.17
C GLN A 125 34.20 -7.75 -14.15
N ASP A 126 33.33 -7.64 -13.14
CA ASP A 126 32.19 -8.53 -12.90
C ASP A 126 30.86 -7.79 -12.61
N ASP A 127 30.77 -6.48 -12.85
CA ASP A 127 29.49 -5.78 -12.71
C ASP A 127 28.50 -6.23 -13.80
N PRO A 128 27.29 -6.69 -13.44
CA PRO A 128 26.27 -7.08 -14.41
C PRO A 128 25.96 -5.91 -15.36
N PRO A 129 25.46 -6.17 -16.58
CA PRO A 129 25.30 -5.15 -17.60
C PRO A 129 24.56 -3.94 -17.02
N LYS A 130 25.13 -2.74 -17.20
CA LYS A 130 24.45 -1.47 -16.88
C LYS A 130 23.12 -1.48 -17.62
N ASP A 131 22.05 -1.79 -16.90
CA ASP A 131 20.70 -1.71 -17.43
C ASP A 131 20.45 -0.20 -17.65
N GLU A 132 20.60 0.28 -18.89
CA GLU A 132 20.49 1.71 -19.24
C GLU A 132 19.14 2.33 -18.81
N LEU A 133 18.16 1.48 -18.51
CA LEU A 133 16.84 1.85 -18.01
C LEU A 133 16.73 1.96 -16.47
N ALA A 134 17.77 1.60 -15.72
CA ALA A 134 17.75 1.69 -14.26
C ALA A 134 17.74 3.17 -13.83
N PRO A 135 16.75 3.62 -13.03
CA PRO A 135 16.65 5.02 -12.63
C PRO A 135 17.92 5.45 -11.88
N SER A 136 18.49 6.59 -12.29
CA SER A 136 19.68 7.18 -11.66
C SER A 136 19.39 7.56 -10.20
N TYR A 137 20.43 7.55 -9.35
CA TYR A 137 20.35 8.08 -7.98
C TYR A 137 19.79 9.51 -7.93
N GLN A 138 20.01 10.30 -8.99
CA GLN A 138 19.40 11.63 -9.14
C GLN A 138 17.86 11.58 -9.15
N THR A 139 17.27 10.55 -9.76
CA THR A 139 15.81 10.33 -9.77
C THR A 139 15.31 10.03 -8.37
N ALA A 140 16.00 9.18 -7.60
CA ALA A 140 15.63 8.86 -6.23
C ALA A 140 15.70 10.09 -5.30
N LEU A 141 16.75 10.91 -5.47
CA LEU A 141 16.88 12.17 -4.75
C LEU A 141 15.78 13.17 -5.14
N GLY A 142 15.49 13.30 -6.43
CA GLY A 142 14.43 14.16 -6.96
C GLY A 142 13.05 13.77 -6.44
N VAL A 143 12.71 12.48 -6.48
CA VAL A 143 11.48 11.93 -5.89
C VAL A 143 11.38 12.31 -4.41
N THR A 144 12.43 12.08 -3.64
CA THR A 144 12.41 12.39 -2.20
C THR A 144 12.27 13.89 -1.95
N ALA A 145 13.00 14.72 -2.69
CA ALA A 145 12.92 16.18 -2.58
C ALA A 145 11.51 16.70 -2.91
N ILE A 146 10.88 16.19 -3.98
CA ILE A 146 9.51 16.55 -4.35
C ILE A 146 8.52 16.09 -3.27
N SER A 147 8.67 14.87 -2.74
CA SER A 147 7.80 14.37 -1.67
C SER A 147 7.89 15.23 -0.40
N VAL A 148 9.11 15.61 0.01
CA VAL A 148 9.33 16.47 1.18
C VAL A 148 8.77 17.87 0.94
N LEU A 149 9.07 18.47 -0.22
CA LEU A 149 8.54 19.80 -0.59
C LEU A 149 7.01 19.82 -0.60
N HIS A 150 6.40 18.80 -1.20
CA HIS A 150 4.95 18.62 -1.20
C HIS A 150 4.39 18.53 0.22
N ALA A 151 5.01 17.74 1.10
CA ALA A 151 4.58 17.62 2.50
C ALA A 151 4.68 18.95 3.25
N VAL A 152 5.75 19.72 3.04
CA VAL A 152 5.91 21.05 3.64
C VAL A 152 4.82 22.01 3.14
N ILE A 153 4.57 22.05 1.82
CA ILE A 153 3.53 22.91 1.25
C ILE A 153 2.14 22.53 1.80
N VAL A 154 1.80 21.24 1.80
CA VAL A 154 0.52 20.75 2.34
C VAL A 154 0.40 21.08 3.82
N ALA A 155 1.46 20.96 4.60
CA ALA A 155 1.46 21.34 6.01
C ALA A 155 1.19 22.84 6.18
N ILE A 156 1.93 23.71 5.49
CA ILE A 156 1.76 25.17 5.58
C ILE A 156 0.33 25.59 5.20
N LEU A 157 -0.18 25.10 4.07
CA LEU A 157 -1.54 25.41 3.62
C LEU A 157 -2.58 24.88 4.62
N SER A 158 -2.38 23.66 5.14
CA SER A 158 -3.24 23.09 6.17
C SER A 158 -3.26 23.96 7.42
N PHE A 159 -2.11 24.35 7.96
CA PHE A 159 -2.01 25.27 9.10
C PHE A 159 -2.74 26.60 8.82
N TRP A 160 -2.58 27.17 7.63
CA TRP A 160 -3.26 28.40 7.25
C TRP A 160 -4.79 28.24 7.24
N PHE A 161 -5.32 27.18 6.63
CA PHE A 161 -6.76 26.90 6.65
C PHE A 161 -7.28 26.52 8.05
N VAL A 162 -6.44 25.92 8.89
CA VAL A 162 -6.79 25.59 10.29
C VAL A 162 -7.04 26.85 11.10
N TYR A 163 -6.06 27.77 11.10
CA TYR A 163 -6.00 28.86 12.08
C TYR A 163 -6.42 30.21 11.51
N ALA A 164 -6.06 30.53 10.26
CA ALA A 164 -6.37 31.82 9.66
C ALA A 164 -7.76 31.85 9.01
N ARG A 165 -8.22 30.73 8.45
CA ARG A 165 -9.50 30.64 7.72
C ARG A 165 -10.28 29.35 8.02
N PRO A 166 -10.70 29.11 9.29
CA PRO A 166 -11.36 27.87 9.70
C PRO A 166 -12.65 27.56 8.92
N GLN A 167 -13.37 28.59 8.48
CA GLN A 167 -14.56 28.47 7.62
C GLN A 167 -14.32 27.71 6.31
N HIS A 168 -13.09 27.68 5.79
CA HIS A 168 -12.73 26.98 4.57
C HIS A 168 -11.99 25.65 4.83
N ALA A 169 -11.78 25.26 6.09
CA ALA A 169 -11.05 24.05 6.45
C ALA A 169 -11.72 22.76 5.91
N GLN A 170 -13.06 22.68 5.91
CA GLN A 170 -13.77 21.54 5.32
C GLN A 170 -13.52 21.43 3.81
N GLY A 171 -13.52 22.57 3.10
CA GLY A 171 -13.23 22.61 1.67
C GLY A 171 -11.81 22.16 1.35
N TRP A 172 -10.83 22.63 2.13
CA TRP A 172 -9.44 22.19 2.02
C TRP A 172 -9.28 20.69 2.31
N ALA A 173 -9.93 20.18 3.36
CA ALA A 173 -9.95 18.75 3.65
C ALA A 173 -10.53 17.97 2.45
N ASN A 174 -11.68 18.35 1.92
CA ASN A 174 -12.29 17.68 0.77
C ASN A 174 -11.37 17.67 -0.46
N PHE A 175 -10.71 18.79 -0.76
CA PHE A 175 -9.71 18.87 -1.82
C PHE A 175 -8.57 17.86 -1.60
N LEU A 176 -8.00 17.81 -0.40
CA LEU A 176 -6.92 16.87 -0.07
C LEU A 176 -7.36 15.41 -0.20
N GLY A 177 -8.58 15.06 0.20
CA GLY A 177 -9.12 13.71 0.06
C GLY A 177 -9.33 13.29 -1.39
N ILE A 178 -9.90 14.18 -2.22
CA ILE A 178 -10.04 13.95 -3.67
C ILE A 178 -8.66 13.82 -4.31
N PHE A 179 -7.74 14.73 -4.01
CA PHE A 179 -6.40 14.73 -4.59
C PHE A 179 -5.62 13.47 -4.20
N SER A 180 -5.71 13.03 -2.94
CA SER A 180 -5.17 11.76 -2.47
C SER A 180 -5.72 10.57 -3.26
N THR A 181 -7.04 10.56 -3.49
CA THR A 181 -7.73 9.51 -4.25
C THR A 181 -7.28 9.46 -5.70
N VAL A 182 -7.14 10.62 -6.36
CA VAL A 182 -6.64 10.71 -7.74
C VAL A 182 -5.21 10.20 -7.84
N LEU A 183 -4.32 10.63 -6.94
CA LEU A 183 -2.94 10.16 -6.90
C LEU A 183 -2.84 8.64 -6.68
N ALA A 184 -3.64 8.10 -5.76
CA ALA A 184 -3.71 6.66 -5.55
C ALA A 184 -4.25 5.93 -6.80
N SER A 185 -5.23 6.50 -7.48
CA SER A 185 -5.78 5.91 -8.71
C SER A 185 -4.74 5.86 -9.83
N ILE A 186 -3.96 6.93 -10.00
CA ILE A 186 -2.82 6.97 -10.93
C ILE A 186 -1.75 5.94 -10.55
N GLN A 187 -1.60 5.62 -9.26
CA GLN A 187 -0.68 4.57 -8.80
C GLN A 187 -1.19 3.16 -9.15
N TYR A 188 -2.49 2.89 -8.97
CA TYR A 188 -3.08 1.56 -9.19
C TYR A 188 -3.42 1.24 -10.65
N PHE A 189 -3.84 2.20 -11.46
CA PHE A 189 -4.26 1.94 -12.84
C PHE A 189 -3.18 1.34 -13.75
N PRO A 190 -1.93 1.85 -13.77
CA PRO A 190 -0.87 1.23 -14.55
C PRO A 190 -0.64 -0.22 -14.14
N GLN A 191 -0.70 -0.51 -12.84
CA GLN A 191 -0.54 -1.87 -12.33
C GLN A 191 -1.69 -2.80 -12.75
N ILE A 192 -2.93 -2.31 -12.74
CA ILE A 192 -4.10 -3.04 -13.25
C ILE A 192 -3.91 -3.33 -14.74
N TYR A 193 -3.55 -2.31 -15.52
CA TYR A 193 -3.34 -2.45 -16.96
C TYR A 193 -2.23 -3.45 -17.28
N THR A 194 -1.06 -3.32 -16.64
CA THR A 194 0.07 -4.24 -16.85
C THR A 194 -0.29 -5.66 -16.45
N THR A 195 -0.99 -5.86 -15.33
CA THR A 195 -1.45 -7.20 -14.90
C THR A 195 -2.41 -7.80 -15.93
N PHE A 196 -3.32 -6.99 -16.49
CA PHE A 196 -4.24 -7.41 -17.54
C PHE A 196 -3.49 -7.85 -18.81
N MET A 197 -2.52 -7.04 -19.26
CA MET A 197 -1.78 -7.29 -20.48
C MET A 197 -0.84 -8.49 -20.37
N LEU A 198 -0.14 -8.62 -19.24
CA LEU A 198 0.80 -9.73 -19.03
C LEU A 198 0.11 -11.06 -18.71
N LYS A 199 -1.16 -11.05 -18.27
CA LYS A 199 -1.94 -12.24 -17.85
C LYS A 199 -1.20 -13.12 -16.82
N ARG A 200 -0.31 -12.52 -16.04
CA ARG A 200 0.44 -13.15 -14.96
C ARG A 200 0.53 -12.17 -13.81
N VAL A 201 0.52 -12.70 -12.60
CA VAL A 201 0.84 -11.93 -11.41
C VAL A 201 2.35 -11.77 -11.41
N GLY A 202 2.84 -10.54 -11.57
CA GLY A 202 4.27 -10.24 -11.54
C GLY A 202 4.83 -10.42 -10.12
N SER A 203 5.57 -9.43 -9.60
CA SER A 203 6.13 -9.46 -8.24
C SER A 203 5.10 -9.20 -7.13
N LEU A 204 3.79 -9.28 -7.40
CA LEU A 204 2.73 -8.91 -6.47
C LEU A 204 2.48 -10.03 -5.45
N SER A 205 2.52 -9.71 -4.16
CA SER A 205 2.18 -10.66 -3.10
C SER A 205 0.66 -10.81 -2.98
N ILE A 206 0.09 -11.83 -3.63
CA ILE A 206 -1.34 -12.21 -3.48
C ILE A 206 -1.74 -12.34 -1.99
N PRO A 207 -0.95 -12.99 -1.11
CA PRO A 207 -1.29 -13.10 0.31
C PRO A 207 -1.44 -11.74 1.01
N MET A 208 -0.57 -10.79 0.70
CA MET A 208 -0.63 -9.43 1.26
C MET A 208 -1.91 -8.71 0.82
N MET A 209 -2.33 -8.86 -0.44
CA MET A 209 -3.57 -8.26 -0.94
C MET A 209 -4.83 -8.93 -0.38
N CYS A 210 -4.83 -10.24 -0.15
CA CYS A 210 -5.95 -10.93 0.50
C CYS A 210 -6.27 -10.40 1.91
N ILE A 211 -5.25 -9.91 2.63
CA ILE A 211 -5.42 -9.33 3.96
C ILE A 211 -5.79 -7.84 3.85
N GLN A 212 -5.08 -7.09 3.01
CA GLN A 212 -5.28 -5.64 2.89
C GLN A 212 -6.62 -5.26 2.27
N THR A 213 -7.06 -5.94 1.21
CA THR A 213 -8.30 -5.55 0.51
C THR A 213 -9.51 -5.57 1.45
N PRO A 214 -9.82 -6.67 2.19
CA PRO A 214 -10.89 -6.65 3.17
C PRO A 214 -10.65 -5.63 4.29
N GLY A 215 -9.40 -5.52 4.76
CA GLY A 215 -9.01 -4.54 5.79
C GLY A 215 -9.31 -3.10 5.40
N SER A 216 -9.10 -2.73 4.13
CA SER A 216 -9.38 -1.38 3.62
C SER A 216 -10.86 -1.00 3.70
N PHE A 217 -11.77 -1.93 3.39
CA PHE A 217 -13.22 -1.71 3.49
C PHE A 217 -13.68 -1.63 4.95
N VAL A 218 -13.16 -2.51 5.81
CA VAL A 218 -13.44 -2.49 7.24
C VAL A 218 -12.95 -1.18 7.86
N TRP A 219 -11.77 -0.71 7.43
CA TRP A 219 -11.21 0.55 7.89
C TRP A 219 -12.01 1.77 7.40
N ALA A 220 -12.41 1.78 6.13
CA ALA A 220 -13.30 2.81 5.60
C ALA A 220 -14.62 2.85 6.37
N GLY A 221 -15.22 1.70 6.69
CA GLY A 221 -16.43 1.60 7.50
C GLY A 221 -16.23 2.12 8.93
N SER A 222 -15.10 1.79 9.58
CA SER A 222 -14.76 2.31 10.91
C SER A 222 -14.64 3.84 10.91
N LEU A 223 -13.97 4.42 9.89
CA LEU A 223 -13.87 5.86 9.75
C LEU A 223 -15.22 6.52 9.40
N ALA A 224 -16.06 5.87 8.60
CA ALA A 224 -17.40 6.36 8.28
C ALA A 224 -18.31 6.37 9.52
N PHE A 225 -18.23 5.35 10.38
CA PHE A 225 -18.96 5.33 11.65
C PHE A 225 -18.52 6.46 12.58
N ARG A 226 -17.22 6.77 12.61
CA ARG A 226 -16.63 7.79 13.49
C ARG A 226 -16.88 9.22 13.01
N LEU A 227 -16.65 9.47 11.72
CA LEU A 227 -16.63 10.82 11.15
C LEU A 227 -17.96 11.19 10.48
N GLY A 228 -18.85 10.22 10.27
CA GLY A 228 -20.13 10.42 9.59
C GLY A 228 -19.98 10.83 8.12
N SER A 229 -21.03 11.45 7.59
CA SER A 229 -21.05 11.95 6.21
C SER A 229 -20.14 13.17 6.00
N GLU A 230 -19.91 13.98 7.05
CA GLU A 230 -19.00 15.14 6.99
C GLU A 230 -17.55 14.73 6.73
N GLY A 231 -17.16 13.51 7.14
CA GLY A 231 -15.84 12.94 6.91
C GLY A 231 -15.69 12.10 5.65
N TRP A 232 -16.59 12.21 4.68
CA TRP A 232 -16.55 11.40 3.45
C TRP A 232 -15.23 11.47 2.71
N SER A 233 -14.56 12.62 2.73
CA SER A 233 -13.26 12.79 2.07
C SER A 233 -12.13 12.04 2.78
N ALA A 234 -12.30 11.66 4.05
CA ALA A 234 -11.34 10.86 4.81
C ALA A 234 -11.55 9.36 4.62
N TRP A 235 -12.79 8.87 4.76
CA TRP A 235 -13.07 7.44 4.60
C TRP A 235 -13.20 7.01 3.13
N GLY A 236 -13.59 7.93 2.24
CA GLY A 236 -13.78 7.67 0.81
C GLY A 236 -12.50 7.30 0.08
N VAL A 237 -11.35 7.84 0.49
CA VAL A 237 -10.03 7.47 -0.06
C VAL A 237 -9.79 5.97 0.12
N TYR A 238 -10.11 5.42 1.29
CA TYR A 238 -9.90 4.01 1.61
C TYR A 238 -10.92 3.10 0.91
N LEU A 239 -12.14 3.59 0.68
CA LEU A 239 -13.13 2.87 -0.12
C LEU A 239 -12.67 2.73 -1.58
N VAL A 240 -12.25 3.83 -2.21
CA VAL A 240 -11.81 3.83 -3.61
C VAL A 240 -10.54 3.00 -3.78
N THR A 241 -9.54 3.19 -2.90
CA THR A 241 -8.32 2.39 -2.95
C THR A 241 -8.58 0.91 -2.68
N GLY A 242 -9.50 0.57 -1.77
CA GLY A 242 -9.96 -0.79 -1.56
C GLY A 242 -10.60 -1.43 -2.80
N CYS A 243 -11.41 -0.68 -3.55
CA CYS A 243 -11.95 -1.14 -4.83
C CYS A 243 -10.86 -1.42 -5.87
N LEU A 244 -9.88 -0.50 -6.00
CA LEU A 244 -8.75 -0.66 -6.93
C LEU A 244 -7.89 -1.88 -6.56
N GLN A 245 -7.59 -2.05 -5.27
CA GLN A 245 -6.90 -3.23 -4.75
C GLN A 245 -7.71 -4.51 -4.96
N GLY A 246 -9.04 -4.46 -4.81
CA GLY A 246 -9.93 -5.59 -5.05
C GLY A 246 -9.93 -6.06 -6.50
N ILE A 247 -9.94 -5.13 -7.46
CA ILE A 247 -9.81 -5.44 -8.89
C ILE A 247 -8.49 -6.14 -9.17
N LEU A 248 -7.37 -5.63 -8.63
CA LEU A 248 -6.06 -6.26 -8.76
C LEU A 248 -6.03 -7.66 -8.16
N LEU A 249 -6.59 -7.84 -6.96
CA LEU A 249 -6.64 -9.13 -6.29
C LEU A 249 -7.47 -10.15 -7.10
N ALA A 250 -8.62 -9.74 -7.63
CA ALA A 250 -9.49 -10.61 -8.43
C ALA A 250 -8.79 -11.05 -9.72
N MET A 251 -8.19 -10.12 -10.45
CA MET A 251 -7.42 -10.41 -11.66
C MET A 251 -6.21 -11.30 -11.36
N GLY A 252 -5.46 -10.97 -10.31
CA GLY A 252 -4.27 -11.72 -9.93
C GLY A 252 -4.61 -13.15 -9.55
N SER A 253 -5.62 -13.34 -8.70
CA SER A 253 -6.10 -14.68 -8.31
C SER A 253 -6.58 -15.47 -9.53
N TYR A 254 -7.31 -14.83 -10.45
CA TYR A 254 -7.78 -15.49 -11.67
C TYR A 254 -6.63 -15.98 -12.55
N PHE A 255 -5.63 -15.14 -12.83
CA PHE A 255 -4.49 -15.51 -13.67
C PHE A 255 -3.60 -16.57 -13.02
N GLU A 256 -3.38 -16.48 -11.71
CA GLU A 256 -2.60 -17.48 -10.96
C GLU A 256 -3.26 -18.86 -11.00
N ILE A 257 -4.57 -18.91 -10.72
CA ILE A 257 -5.35 -20.16 -10.78
C ILE A 257 -5.33 -20.73 -12.21
N MET A 258 -5.47 -19.88 -13.23
CA MET A 258 -5.39 -20.31 -14.61
C MET A 258 -4.02 -20.87 -14.99
N HIS A 259 -2.94 -20.22 -14.55
CA HIS A 259 -1.58 -20.67 -14.80
C HIS A 259 -1.34 -22.04 -14.18
N HIS A 260 -1.66 -22.20 -12.90
CA HIS A 260 -1.48 -23.45 -12.17
C HIS A 260 -2.30 -24.60 -12.78
N ARG A 261 -3.51 -24.30 -13.28
CA ARG A 261 -4.33 -25.27 -14.01
C ARG A 261 -3.71 -25.72 -15.33
N ARG A 262 -3.00 -24.83 -16.05
CA ARG A 262 -2.31 -25.18 -17.30
C ARG A 262 -1.08 -26.04 -17.02
N GLU A 263 -0.24 -25.65 -16.06
CA GLU A 263 0.94 -26.43 -15.66
C GLU A 263 0.57 -27.84 -15.20
N LYS A 264 -0.51 -27.98 -14.41
CA LYS A 264 -1.00 -29.29 -13.98
C LYS A 264 -1.43 -30.18 -15.17
N LYS A 265 -2.07 -29.60 -16.18
CA LYS A 265 -2.47 -30.33 -17.41
C LYS A 265 -1.25 -30.75 -18.23
N GLU A 266 -0.26 -29.89 -18.38
CA GLU A 266 0.99 -30.19 -19.09
C GLU A 266 1.82 -31.26 -18.37
N LEU A 267 1.87 -31.22 -17.04
CA LEU A 267 2.53 -32.26 -16.25
C LEU A 267 1.80 -33.61 -16.41
N GLN A 268 0.47 -33.61 -16.33
CA GLN A 268 -0.34 -34.81 -16.56
C GLN A 268 -0.15 -35.39 -17.96
N SER A 269 -0.10 -34.55 -19.01
CA SER A 269 0.14 -35.03 -20.38
C SER A 269 1.55 -35.61 -20.55
N ARG A 270 2.58 -34.98 -19.96
CA ARG A 270 3.96 -35.50 -19.97
C ARG A 270 4.08 -36.84 -19.23
N MET A 271 3.42 -36.98 -18.08
CA MET A 271 3.39 -38.25 -17.32
C MET A 271 2.67 -39.36 -18.10
N ALA A 272 1.55 -39.03 -18.75
CA ALA A 272 0.82 -40.00 -19.58
C ALA A 272 1.66 -40.45 -20.79
N GLN A 273 2.37 -39.53 -21.44
CA GLN A 273 3.26 -39.85 -22.55
C GLN A 273 4.46 -40.71 -22.11
N ALA A 274 5.13 -40.35 -21.00
CA ALA A 274 6.23 -41.15 -20.45
C ALA A 274 5.79 -42.57 -20.04
N THR A 275 4.57 -42.70 -19.51
CA THR A 275 3.98 -44.02 -19.19
C THR A 275 3.77 -44.84 -20.47
N ARG A 276 3.24 -44.22 -21.53
CA ARG A 276 3.05 -44.88 -22.83
C ARG A 276 4.37 -45.32 -23.45
N ASP A 277 5.39 -44.46 -23.43
CA ASP A 277 6.70 -44.77 -24.00
C ASP A 277 7.40 -45.91 -23.25
N ARG A 278 7.26 -45.99 -21.92
CA ARG A 278 7.74 -47.14 -21.13
C ARG A 278 7.07 -48.45 -21.53
N VAL A 279 5.74 -48.45 -21.67
CA VAL A 279 4.99 -49.65 -22.09
C VAL A 279 5.44 -50.13 -23.48
N VAL A 280 5.66 -49.21 -24.43
CA VAL A 280 6.16 -49.55 -25.77
C VAL A 280 7.57 -50.14 -25.71
N THR A 281 8.45 -49.57 -24.87
CA THR A 281 9.84 -50.04 -24.70
C THR A 281 9.91 -51.43 -24.08
N GLU A 282 9.08 -51.74 -23.08
CA GLU A 282 9.01 -53.09 -22.49
C GLU A 282 8.45 -54.14 -23.45
N GLN A 283 7.62 -53.73 -24.43
CA GLN A 283 7.04 -54.61 -25.44
C GLN A 283 7.92 -54.77 -26.69
N THR A 284 9.06 -54.09 -26.79
CA THR A 284 9.96 -54.24 -27.93
C THR A 284 10.85 -55.47 -27.71
N PRO A 285 10.80 -56.52 -28.55
CA PRO A 285 11.68 -57.66 -28.40
C PRO A 285 13.12 -57.20 -28.59
N LEU A 286 14.00 -57.52 -27.64
CA LEU A 286 15.44 -57.38 -27.81
C LEU A 286 15.86 -58.28 -28.99
N LEU A 287 16.06 -57.68 -30.16
CA LEU A 287 16.82 -58.31 -31.24
C LEU A 287 18.26 -58.46 -30.72
N ARG A 288 18.52 -59.61 -30.09
CA ARG A 288 19.85 -60.09 -29.79
C ARG A 288 20.50 -60.34 -31.15
N ALA A 289 21.38 -59.44 -31.57
CA ALA A 289 22.26 -59.71 -32.69
C ALA A 289 23.10 -60.93 -32.31
N GLU A 290 22.84 -62.04 -32.99
CA GLU A 290 23.71 -63.21 -33.01
C GLU A 290 24.98 -62.82 -33.76
N ASP A 291 26.12 -62.87 -33.08
CA ASP A 291 27.45 -63.10 -33.64
C ASP A 291 28.06 -64.29 -32.90
#